data_AF-A0A7W1TF48-F1
#
_entry.id   AF-A0A7W1TF48-F1
#
_cell.length_a   1.000
_cell.length_b   1.000
_cell.length_c   1.000
_cell.angle_alpha   90.00
_cell.angle_beta   90.00
_cell.angle_gamma   90.00
#
_symmetry.space_group_name_H-M   'P 1'
#
loop_
_entity.id
_entity.type
_entity.pdbx_description
1 polymer ?
#
loop_
_entity_poly.entity_id
_entity_poly.type
_entity_poly.pdbx_seq_one_letter_code
_entity_poly.pdbx_strand_id
1 'polypeptide(L)' 'AALLVEFAALGAIAAALGAALATGSGWLLVSGFFGMGHFAVPWLQLVGLVAVVAALCAVTGVLACRQVLTAKPLTVLREA' A
#
# COMPACT_ATOMS: atom_id res chain seq x y z
N ALA A 1 12.05 9.34 -11.04
CA ALA A 1 12.34 8.06 -10.34
C ALA A 1 12.11 8.17 -8.84
N ALA A 2 12.62 9.20 -8.15
CA ALA A 2 12.47 9.36 -6.69
C ALA A 2 11.00 9.28 -6.20
N LEU A 3 10.09 10.06 -6.78
CA LEU A 3 8.66 10.05 -6.41
C LEU A 3 7.99 8.66 -6.56
N LEU A 4 8.36 7.90 -7.61
CA LEU A 4 7.84 6.54 -7.80
C LEU A 4 8.22 5.64 -6.62
N VAL A 5 9.49 5.70 -6.21
CA VAL A 5 10.02 4.88 -5.12
C VAL A 5 9.39 5.28 -3.79
N GLU A 6 9.22 6.59 -3.56
CA GLU A 6 8.61 7.12 -2.33
C GLU A 6 7.16 6.66 -2.17
N PHE A 7 6.33 6.86 -3.20
CA PHE A 7 4.93 6.41 -3.17
C PHE A 7 4.80 4.88 -3.16
N ALA A 8 5.69 4.15 -3.84
CA ALA A 8 5.73 2.69 -3.75
C ALA A 8 6.07 2.21 -2.33
N ALA A 9 7.05 2.85 -1.67
CA ALA A 9 7.45 2.50 -0.30
C ALA A 9 6.31 2.78 0.70
N LEU A 10 5.64 3.93 0.59
CA LEU A 10 4.47 4.25 1.41
C LEU A 10 3.34 3.24 1.20
N GLY A 11 3.04 2.90 -0.05
CA GLY A 11 2.04 1.88 -0.38
C GLY A 11 2.39 0.49 0.15
N ALA A 12 3.66 0.09 0.06
CA ALA A 12 4.14 -1.19 0.57
C ALA A 12 4.02 -1.29 2.09
N ILE A 13 4.40 -0.24 2.83
CA ILE A 13 4.29 -0.20 4.30
C ILE A 13 2.82 -0.25 4.73
N ALA A 14 1.96 0.54 4.08
CA ALA A 14 0.52 0.55 4.38
C ALA A 14 -0.11 -0.82 4.12
N ALA A 15 0.21 -1.44 2.98
CA ALA A 15 -0.29 -2.77 2.64
C ALA A 15 0.23 -3.86 3.58
N ALA A 16 1.50 -3.80 3.98
CA ALA A 16 2.08 -4.75 4.92
C ALA A 16 1.41 -4.68 6.31
N LEU A 17 1.14 -3.47 6.80
CA LEU A 17 0.39 -3.26 8.05
C LEU A 17 -1.05 -3.79 7.95
N GLY A 18 -1.74 -3.49 6.85
CA GLY A 18 -3.08 -4.01 6.59
C GLY A 18 -3.11 -5.54 6.50
N ALA A 19 -2.14 -6.13 5.82
CA ALA A 19 -1.95 -7.58 5.72
C ALA A 19 -1.68 -8.23 7.09
N ALA A 20 -0.85 -7.61 7.93
CA ALA A 20 -0.59 -8.08 9.29
C ALA A 20 -1.85 -8.04 10.17
N LEU A 21 -2.63 -6.95 10.10
CA LEU A 21 -3.89 -6.82 10.82
C LEU A 21 -4.94 -7.84 10.34
N ALA A 22 -5.07 -8.04 9.03
CA ALA A 22 -5.99 -9.02 8.46
C ALA A 22 -5.61 -10.44 8.87
N THR A 23 -4.32 -10.78 8.84
CA THR A 23 -3.83 -12.10 9.24
C THR A 23 -4.02 -12.33 10.74
N GLY A 24 -3.69 -11.33 11.57
CA GLY A 24 -3.84 -11.42 13.02
C GLY A 24 -5.30 -11.52 13.46
N SER A 25 -6.20 -10.74 12.84
CA SER A 25 -7.65 -10.84 13.11
C SER A 25 -8.22 -12.18 12.65
N GLY A 26 -7.81 -12.68 11.48
CA GLY A 26 -8.19 -14.02 11.01
C GLY A 26 -7.74 -15.14 11.96
N TRP A 27 -6.49 -15.08 12.43
CA TRP A 27 -5.97 -16.05 13.40
C TRP A 27 -6.72 -16.01 14.74
N LEU A 28 -7.03 -14.80 15.24
CA LEU A 28 -7.78 -14.63 16.49
C LEU A 28 -9.21 -15.17 16.36
N LEU A 29 -9.85 -14.97 15.22
CA LEU A 29 -11.18 -15.50 14.95
C LEU A 29 -11.17 -17.03 14.95
N VAL A 30 -10.22 -17.63 14.24
CA VAL A 30 -10.14 -19.09 14.04
C VAL A 30 -9.76 -19.81 15.32
N SER A 31 -8.74 -19.31 16.03
CA SER A 31 -8.25 -19.93 17.27
C SER A 31 -9.12 -19.61 18.49
N GLY A 32 -9.61 -18.37 18.60
CA GLY A 32 -10.36 -17.91 19.77
C GLY A 32 -11.86 -18.17 19.70
N PHE A 33 -12.50 -17.92 18.55
CA PHE A 33 -13.96 -18.02 18.41
C PHE A 33 -14.43 -19.38 17.89
N PHE A 34 -13.76 -19.90 16.86
CA PHE A 34 -14.17 -21.14 16.20
C PHE A 34 -13.50 -22.40 16.78
N GLY A 35 -12.50 -22.26 17.65
CA GLY A 35 -11.78 -23.38 18.26
C GLY A 35 -11.08 -24.29 17.23
N MET A 36 -10.87 -23.81 16.00
CA MET A 36 -10.21 -24.57 14.95
C MET A 36 -8.70 -24.33 15.05
N GLY A 37 -7.92 -25.39 15.21
CA GLY A 37 -6.46 -25.30 15.38
C GLY A 37 -5.68 -25.03 14.09
N HIS A 38 -6.34 -25.02 12.92
CA HIS A 38 -5.66 -24.92 11.63
C HIS A 38 -6.02 -23.61 10.93
N PHE A 39 -5.09 -22.65 10.93
CA PHE A 39 -5.18 -21.41 10.18
C PHE A 39 -4.07 -21.38 9.11
N ALA A 40 -4.46 -21.53 7.85
CA ALA A 40 -3.53 -21.50 6.72
C ALA A 40 -3.39 -20.07 6.19
N VAL A 41 -2.19 -19.49 6.34
CA VAL A 41 -1.89 -18.16 5.82
C VAL A 41 -1.51 -18.25 4.34
N PRO A 42 -2.24 -17.58 3.42
CA PRO A 42 -1.92 -17.61 2.00
C PRO A 42 -0.81 -16.60 1.66
N TRP A 43 0.43 -16.96 1.96
CA TRP A 43 1.61 -16.10 1.79
C TRP A 43 1.77 -15.52 0.37
N LEU A 44 1.50 -16.32 -0.66
CA LEU A 44 1.60 -15.86 -2.05
C LEU A 44 0.60 -14.73 -2.36
N GLN A 45 -0.62 -14.84 -1.82
CA GLN A 45 -1.66 -13.83 -2.00
C GLN A 45 -1.34 -12.55 -1.23
N LEU A 46 -0.75 -12.68 -0.03
CA LEU A 46 -0.32 -11.53 0.77
C LEU A 46 0.82 -10.75 0.09
N VAL A 47 1.84 -11.44 -0.42
CA VAL A 47 2.93 -10.81 -1.17
C VAL A 47 2.40 -10.15 -2.44
N GLY A 48 1.51 -10.83 -3.17
CA GLY A 48 0.83 -10.27 -4.35
C GLY A 48 0.04 -9.01 -4.01
N LEU A 49 -0.71 -9.02 -2.90
CA LEU A 49 -1.48 -7.86 -2.44
C LEU A 49 -0.57 -6.67 -2.12
N VAL A 50 0.53 -6.89 -1.37
CA VAL A 50 1.49 -5.82 -1.08
C VAL A 50 2.10 -5.23 -2.36
N ALA A 51 2.50 -6.09 -3.29
CA ALA A 51 3.08 -5.65 -4.56
C ALA A 51 2.09 -4.83 -5.41
N VAL A 52 0.83 -5.27 -5.51
CA VAL A 52 -0.22 -4.58 -6.26
C VAL A 52 -0.56 -3.23 -5.63
N VAL A 53 -0.71 -3.17 -4.30
CA VAL A 53 -1.00 -1.91 -3.61
C VAL A 53 0.17 -0.93 -3.73
N ALA A 54 1.41 -1.39 -3.58
CA ALA A 54 2.59 -0.54 -3.76
C ALA A 54 2.66 0.02 -5.19
N ALA A 55 2.41 -0.80 -6.21
CA ALA A 55 2.39 -0.37 -7.61
C ALA A 55 1.26 0.64 -7.87
N LEU A 56 0.06 0.40 -7.33
CA LEU A 56 -1.07 1.32 -7.44
C LEU A 56 -0.75 2.66 -6.80
N CYS A 57 -0.23 2.69 -5.57
CA CYS A 57 0.19 3.93 -4.90
C CYS A 57 1.27 4.67 -5.70
N ALA A 58 2.25 3.98 -6.26
CA ALA A 58 3.28 4.58 -7.09
C ALA A 58 2.70 5.28 -8.33
N VAL A 59 1.78 4.60 -9.03
CA VAL A 59 1.13 5.14 -10.23
C VAL A 59 0.22 6.31 -9.89
N THR A 60 -0.65 6.17 -8.88
CA THR A 60 -1.59 7.23 -8.50
C THR A 60 -0.89 8.45 -7.94
N GLY A 61 0.15 8.26 -7.11
CA GLY A 61 0.97 9.35 -6.57
C GLY A 61 1.69 10.13 -7.66
N VAL A 62 2.28 9.44 -8.65
CA VAL A 62 2.87 10.12 -9.80
C VAL A 62 1.81 10.87 -10.61
N LEU A 63 0.68 10.24 -10.93
CA LEU A 63 -0.40 10.87 -11.67
C LEU A 63 -0.92 12.14 -10.97
N ALA A 64 -1.04 12.12 -9.63
CA ALA A 64 -1.43 13.28 -8.83
C ALA A 64 -0.40 14.41 -8.94
N CYS A 65 0.90 14.08 -8.95
CA CYS A 65 1.97 15.08 -9.09
C CYS A 65 2.21 15.55 -10.53
N ARG A 66 1.62 14.92 -11.55
CA ARG A 66 1.91 15.25 -12.96
C ARG A 66 1.63 16.72 -13.29
N GLN A 67 0.53 17.29 -12.80
CA GLN A 67 0.16 18.67 -13.09
C GLN A 67 1.21 19.66 -12.57
N VAL A 68 1.68 19.47 -11.33
CA VAL A 68 2.72 20.29 -10.70
C VAL A 68 4.06 20.18 -11.45
N LEU A 69 4.41 18.97 -11.92
CA LEU A 69 5.66 18.75 -12.65
C LEU A 69 5.65 19.35 -14.07
N THR A 70 4.49 19.49 -14.69
CA THR A 70 4.35 20.06 -16.05
C THR A 70 4.05 21.55 -16.08
N ALA A 71 3.64 22.14 -14.96
CA ALA A 71 3.34 23.56 -14.87
C ALA A 71 4.62 24.41 -14.88
N LYS A 72 4.52 25.65 -15.39
CA LYS A 72 5.64 26.61 -15.31
C LYS A 72 5.98 26.86 -13.83
N PRO A 73 7.26 26.85 -13.45
CA PRO A 73 7.67 26.92 -12.04
C PRO A 73 7.20 28.22 -11.35
N LEU A 74 7.12 29.32 -12.10
CA LEU A 74 6.58 30.59 -11.59
C LEU A 74 5.06 30.55 -11.30
N THR A 75 4.32 29.65 -11.95
CA THR A 75 2.89 29.48 -11.70
C THR A 75 2.68 28.68 -10.41
N VAL A 76 3.45 27.61 -10.22
CA VAL A 76 3.42 26.78 -9.01
C VAL A 76 3.82 27.57 -7.77
N LEU A 77 4.89 28.39 -7.85
CA LEU A 77 5.34 29.24 -6.74
C LEU A 77 4.39 30.38 -6.38
N ARG A 78 3.41 30.68 -7.24
CA ARG A 78 2.43 31.73 -7.00
C ARG A 78 1.17 31.21 -6.30
N GLU A 79 0.93 29.90 -6.37
CA GLU A 79 -0.19 29.21 -5.71
C GLU A 79 0.21 28.58 -4.37
N ALA A 80 1.52 28.42 -4.11
CA ALA A 80 2.08 27.96 -2.83
C ALA A 80 2.30 29.13 -1.85
#